data_AF-A0A9E1Z201-F1
#
_entry.id   AF-A0A9E1Z201-F1
#
_cell.length_a   1.000
_cell.length_b   1.000
_cell.length_c   1.000
_cell.angle_alpha   90.00
_cell.angle_beta   90.00
_cell.angle_gamma   90.00
#
_symmetry.space_group_name_H-M   'P 1'
#
loop_
_entity.id
_entity.type
_entity.pdbx_description
1 polymer ?
#
loop_
_entity_poly.entity_id
_entity_poly.type
_entity_poly.pdbx_seq_one_letter_code
_entity_poly.pdbx_strand_id
1 'polypeptide(L)' 'MVSIERHPAGEPGGERGWGGDVVVVTLNRPKVNALNADLLGELGQVAEACIADPPGALVVTGGGRHFAAGAEISDFT' A
#
# COMPACT_ATOMS: atom_id res chain seq x y z
N MET A 1 -5.19 2.46 7.89
CA MET A 1 -4.12 1.48 8.21
C MET A 1 -3.04 1.44 7.13
N VAL A 2 -3.37 1.96 5.95
CA VAL A 2 -2.41 2.29 4.90
C VAL A 2 -2.18 3.81 4.80
N SER A 3 -1.03 4.23 4.29
CA SER A 3 -0.85 5.56 3.70
C SER A 3 -0.67 5.43 2.19
N ILE A 4 -1.13 6.43 1.44
CA ILE A 4 -1.10 6.41 -0.03
C ILE A 4 -0.40 7.69 -0.51
N GLU A 5 0.58 7.52 -1.37
CA GLU A 5 1.33 8.59 -2.01
C GLU A 5 1.33 8.36 -3.53
N ARG A 6 1.03 9.37 -4.34
CA ARG A 6 1.18 9.30 -5.80
C ARG A 6 2.35 10.16 -6.23
N HIS A 7 3.27 9.57 -6.96
CA HIS A 7 4.41 10.23 -7.57
C HIS A 7 4.08 10.44 -9.06
N PRO A 8 4.04 11.68 -9.57
CA PRO A 8 3.73 11.94 -10.96
C PRO A 8 4.94 11.69 -11.88
N ALA A 9 4.66 11.42 -13.15
CA ALA A 9 5.69 11.30 -14.16
C ALA A 9 6.44 12.63 -14.35
N GLY A 10 7.78 12.59 -14.34
CA GLY A 10 8.64 13.74 -14.64
C GLY A 10 9.12 14.54 -13.42
N GLU A 11 8.61 14.26 -12.22
CA GLU A 11 9.27 14.74 -11.00
C GLU A 11 10.49 13.87 -10.70
N PRO A 12 11.64 14.46 -10.30
CA PRO A 12 12.75 13.68 -9.78
C PRO A 12 12.21 12.94 -8.57
N GLY A 13 12.06 11.62 -8.69
CA GLY A 13 11.52 10.78 -7.63
C GLY A 13 12.25 11.14 -6.35
N GLY A 14 11.51 11.52 -5.31
CA GLY A 14 12.04 12.13 -4.08
C GLY A 14 13.08 11.25 -3.37
N GLU A 15 13.19 11.30 -2.05
CA GLU A 15 14.21 10.49 -1.34
C GLU A 15 14.18 8.97 -1.67
N ARG A 16 13.02 8.48 -2.15
CA ARG A 16 12.82 7.10 -2.62
C ARG A 16 13.08 6.86 -4.12
N GLY A 17 13.16 7.90 -4.96
CA GLY A 17 13.55 7.76 -6.36
C GLY A 17 12.52 7.12 -7.31
N TRP A 18 11.21 7.17 -7.01
CA TRP A 18 10.20 6.63 -7.92
C TRP A 18 10.16 7.41 -9.24
N GLY A 19 10.61 6.81 -10.33
CA GLY A 19 10.50 7.38 -11.67
C GLY A 19 9.16 7.00 -12.31
N GLY A 20 8.40 7.98 -12.80
CA GLY A 20 7.13 7.77 -13.50
C GLY A 20 5.89 7.93 -12.61
N ASP A 21 4.71 7.73 -13.21
CA ASP A 21 3.43 7.79 -12.48
C ASP A 21 3.23 6.53 -11.64
N VAL A 22 3.52 6.63 -10.33
CA VAL A 22 3.51 5.50 -9.40
C VAL A 22 2.67 5.85 -8.17
N VAL A 23 1.72 4.98 -7.85
CA VAL A 23 1.01 5.00 -6.56
C VAL A 23 1.73 4.06 -5.59
N VAL A 24 2.06 4.56 -4.40
CA VAL A 24 2.74 3.81 -3.34
C VAL A 24 1.81 3.72 -2.13
N VAL A 25 1.52 2.50 -1.72
CA VAL A 25 0.71 2.17 -0.55
C VAL A 25 1.64 1.61 0.52
N THR A 26 1.71 2.29 1.67
CA THR A 26 2.52 1.85 2.81
C THR A 26 1.64 1.29 3.92
N LEU A 27 1.82 0.01 4.25
CA LEU A 27 1.15 -0.68 5.36
C LEU A 27 1.79 -0.27 6.69
N ASN A 28 1.02 0.32 7.60
CA ASN A 28 1.48 0.74 8.93
C ASN A 28 0.43 0.45 10.01
N ARG A 29 0.17 -0.83 10.23
CA ARG A 29 -0.73 -1.38 11.25
C ARG A 29 0.09 -2.06 12.37
N PRO A 30 -0.38 -2.03 13.63
CA PRO A 30 0.17 -2.86 14.70
C PRO A 30 0.23 -4.36 14.34
N LYS A 31 1.03 -5.13 15.08
CA LYS A 31 1.24 -6.57 14.85
C LYS A 31 1.80 -6.90 13.45
N VAL A 32 2.81 -6.15 13.03
CA VAL A 32 3.59 -6.45 11.82
C VAL A 32 2.69 -6.55 10.58
N ASN A 33 1.73 -5.62 10.44
CA ASN A 33 0.77 -5.61 9.34
C ASN A 33 0.06 -6.96 9.13
N ALA A 34 -0.38 -7.63 10.20
CA ALA A 34 -1.24 -8.80 10.06
C ALA A 34 -2.52 -8.42 9.29
N LEU A 35 -2.89 -9.24 8.31
CA LEU A 35 -3.96 -9.01 7.35
C LEU A 35 -5.30 -9.39 7.98
N ASN A 36 -6.10 -8.40 8.34
CA ASN A 36 -7.48 -8.56 8.78
C ASN A 36 -8.46 -8.05 7.70
N ALA A 37 -9.76 -8.28 7.90
CA ALA A 37 -10.80 -7.84 6.97
C ALA A 37 -10.74 -6.34 6.64
N ASP A 38 -10.53 -5.48 7.64
CA ASP A 38 -10.50 -4.02 7.44
C ASP A 38 -9.32 -3.59 6.55
N LEU A 39 -8.12 -4.15 6.78
CA LEU A 39 -6.94 -3.85 5.97
C LEU A 39 -7.12 -4.33 4.52
N LEU A 40 -7.70 -5.52 4.33
CA LEU A 40 -8.01 -6.02 3.00
C LEU A 40 -9.07 -5.14 2.30
N GLY A 41 -10.04 -4.62 3.05
CA GLY A 41 -11.03 -3.66 2.57
C GLY A 41 -10.39 -2.35 2.10
N GLU A 42 -9.49 -1.75 2.90
CA GLU A 42 -8.74 -0.56 2.50
C GLU A 42 -7.92 -0.81 1.22
N LEU A 43 -7.22 -1.95 1.13
CA LEU A 43 -6.46 -2.31 -0.08
C LEU A 43 -7.36 -2.50 -1.31
N GLY A 44 -8.56 -3.05 -1.14
CA GLY A 44 -9.57 -3.17 -2.18
C GLY A 44 -10.00 -1.80 -2.73
N GLN A 45 -10.27 -0.84 -1.85
CA GLN A 45 -10.62 0.53 -2.24
C GLN A 45 -9.50 1.22 -3.02
N VAL A 46 -8.23 0.99 -2.63
CA VAL A 46 -7.10 1.53 -3.39
C VAL A 46 -6.98 0.89 -4.77
N ALA A 47 -7.20 -0.42 -4.87
CA ALA A 47 -7.19 -1.12 -6.15
C ALA A 47 -8.31 -0.60 -7.06
N GLU A 48 -9.52 -0.39 -6.55
CA GLU A 48 -10.63 0.20 -7.30
C GLU A 48 -10.30 1.61 -7.80
N ALA A 49 -9.69 2.45 -6.94
CA ALA A 49 -9.26 3.79 -7.34
C ALA A 49 -8.20 3.75 -8.45
N CYS A 50 -7.23 2.83 -8.36
CA CYS A 50 -6.21 2.63 -9.40
C CYS A 50 -6.77 2.00 -10.69
N ILE A 51 -7.91 1.31 -10.63
CA ILE A 51 -8.59 0.84 -11.85
C ILE A 51 -9.30 2.02 -12.55
N ALA A 52 -9.93 2.90 -11.77
CA ALA A 52 -10.65 4.07 -12.29
C ALA A 52 -9.71 5.15 -12.85
N ASP A 53 -8.53 5.33 -12.23
CA ASP A 53 -7.48 6.25 -12.67
C ASP A 53 -6.11 5.55 -12.65
N PRO A 54 -5.77 4.80 -13.74
CA PRO A 54 -4.59 3.92 -13.76
C PRO A 54 -3.25 4.65 -13.66
N PRO A 55 -2.44 4.36 -12.63
CA PRO A 55 -1.03 4.75 -12.63
C PRO A 55 -0.21 3.80 -13.52
N GLY A 56 1.02 4.18 -13.84
CA GLY A 56 1.97 3.29 -14.50
C GLY A 56 2.36 2.09 -13.63
N ALA A 57 2.34 2.25 -12.30
CA ALA A 57 2.52 1.16 -11.34
C ALA A 57 1.82 1.44 -10.00
N LEU A 58 1.40 0.36 -9.33
CA LEU A 58 0.99 0.36 -7.93
C LEU A 58 2.01 -0.46 -7.13
N VAL A 59 2.65 0.19 -6.14
CA VAL A 59 3.58 -0.44 -5.21
C VAL A 59 2.90 -0.57 -3.86
N VAL A 60 2.95 -1.77 -3.27
CA VAL A 60 2.50 -1.99 -1.89
C VAL A 60 3.71 -2.40 -1.06
N THR A 61 3.96 -1.71 0.04
CA THR A 61 5.14 -1.91 0.90
C THR A 61 4.82 -1.76 2.38
N GLY A 62 5.72 -2.18 3.26
CA GLY A 62 5.60 -1.98 4.71
C GLY A 62 6.27 -0.68 5.16
N GLY A 63 5.71 0.00 6.17
CA GLY A 63 6.25 1.24 6.73
C GLY A 63 7.45 1.08 7.66
N GLY A 64 7.85 -0.16 7.96
CA GLY A 64 8.97 -0.47 8.85
C GLY A 64 9.82 -1.62 8.30
N ARG A 65 10.38 -2.44 9.19
CA ARG A 65 11.26 -3.55 8.81
C ARG A 65 10.57 -4.68 8.03
N HIS A 66 9.24 -4.79 8.14
CA HIS A 66 8.48 -5.92 7.63
C HIS A 66 7.36 -5.44 6.70
N PHE A 67 7.09 -6.22 5.66
CA PHE A 67 5.95 -6.01 4.76
C PHE A 67 4.63 -6.37 5.45
N ALA A 68 4.41 -7.65 5.73
CA ALA A 68 3.24 -8.18 6.44
C ALA A 68 3.53 -9.55 7.07
N ALA A 69 2.87 -9.87 8.18
CA ALA A 69 3.01 -11.14 8.89
C ALA A 69 2.03 -12.25 8.43
N GLY A 70 1.22 -11.99 7.40
CA GLY A 70 0.18 -12.92 6.95
C GLY A 70 -1.16 -12.66 7.64
N ALA A 71 -2.08 -13.63 7.61
CA ALA A 71 -3.43 -13.45 8.12
C ALA A 71 -3.49 -13.21 9.64
N GLU A 72 -4.41 -12.35 10.10
CA GLU A 72 -4.73 -12.19 11.52
C GLU A 72 -5.47 -13.43 12.03
N ILE A 73 -4.80 -14.26 12.84
CA ILE A 73 -5.37 -15.52 13.36
C ILE A 73 -6.62 -15.28 14.20
N SER A 74 -6.70 -14.12 14.87
CA SER A 74 -7.87 -13.73 15.67
C SER A 74 -9.17 -13.69 14.87
N ASP A 75 -9.11 -13.52 13.54
CA ASP A 75 -10.29 -13.51 12.67
C ASP A 75 -10.86 -14.93 12.44
N PHE A 76 -10.15 -15.98 12.85
CA PHE A 76 -10.52 -17.39 12.67
C PHE A 76 -10.88 -18.11 13.98
N THR A 77 -11.04 -17.38 15.08
CA THR A 77 -11.45 -17.92 16.40
C THR A 77 -12.81 -17.39 16.78
#